data_AF-A0A077YXJ2-F1
#
_entry.id   AF-A0A077YXJ2-F1
#
_cell.length_a   1.000
_cell.length_b   1.000
_cell.length_c   1.000
_cell.angle_alpha   90.00
_cell.angle_beta   90.00
_cell.angle_gamma   90.00
#
_symmetry.space_group_name_H-M   'P 1'
#
loop_
_entity.id
_entity.type
_entity.pdbx_description
1 polymer ?
#
loop_
_entity_poly.entity_id
_entity_poly.type
_entity_poly.pdbx_seq_one_letter_code
_entity_poly.pdbx_strand_id
1 'polypeptide(L)'
;MYGSKFSRCTKRKVDCVRDYFQLDTPLGPLYDQWAQSDEHFAEVGKRLPGIRVLRQEPFECLISFICSSNNNIPRISQMIARMCEHLGEVVHAEGHTYYDFPTIDSLTQLESEVVLRNLGFGYRARFVAESARLVLDRGIEWLRSLRCCSYDTANAQLQLLPGVGRKVADCVCLMSLDKGDAIPVDTHVWQITKEHYMPELRDKQHLSPTVYKSIGDFYRKRFGRYAGWAHSVLFSNAVTSSK
;
A
#
# COMPACT_ATOMS: atom_id res chain seq x y z
N MET A 1 12.95 8.91 3.26
CA MET A 1 12.40 7.59 3.59
C MET A 1 12.08 7.62 5.07
N TYR A 2 10.79 7.73 5.42
CA TYR A 2 10.36 7.75 6.82
C TYR A 2 10.30 6.31 7.31
N GLY A 3 10.68 6.12 8.59
CA GLY A 3 11.09 4.84 9.13
C GLY A 3 10.06 3.74 8.93
N SER A 4 10.38 2.79 8.06
CA SER A 4 9.78 1.46 8.21
C SER A 4 10.23 0.92 9.55
N LYS A 5 9.30 0.31 10.29
CA LYS A 5 9.48 -0.16 11.66
C LYS A 5 10.55 -1.27 11.81
N PHE A 6 11.82 -0.95 11.54
CA PHE A 6 12.98 -1.83 11.74
C PHE A 6 13.40 -1.87 13.22
N SER A 7 12.99 -0.88 14.02
CA SER A 7 13.28 -0.80 15.45
C SER A 7 12.87 -2.06 16.21
N ARG A 8 11.78 -2.72 15.76
CA ARG A 8 11.23 -3.95 16.37
C ARG A 8 11.50 -5.21 15.57
N CYS A 9 12.47 -5.19 14.64
CA CYS A 9 12.82 -6.40 13.93
C CYS A 9 13.41 -7.44 14.89
N THR A 10 12.83 -8.64 14.91
CA THR A 10 13.27 -9.76 15.75
C THR A 10 14.40 -10.59 15.12
N LYS A 11 14.80 -10.26 13.89
CA LYS A 11 15.87 -10.91 13.13
C LYS A 11 17.09 -9.97 13.02
N ARG A 12 18.19 -10.46 12.44
CA ARG A 12 19.33 -9.58 12.11
C ARG A 12 18.88 -8.48 11.17
N LYS A 13 19.33 -7.25 11.37
CA LYS A 13 18.94 -6.07 10.56
C LYS A 13 18.99 -6.31 9.05
N VAL A 14 20.03 -6.99 8.56
CA VAL A 14 20.18 -7.35 7.14
C VAL A 14 19.04 -8.23 6.65
N ASP A 15 18.61 -9.22 7.45
CA ASP A 15 17.49 -10.10 7.10
C ASP A 15 16.17 -9.33 7.08
N CYS A 16 16.01 -8.34 7.97
CA CYS A 16 14.84 -7.45 7.97
C CYS A 16 14.76 -6.62 6.70
N VAL A 17 15.88 -6.04 6.28
CA VAL A 17 15.97 -5.25 5.04
C VAL A 17 15.72 -6.15 3.83
N ARG A 18 16.30 -7.36 3.82
CA ARG A 18 16.10 -8.36 2.75
C ARG A 18 14.64 -8.78 2.63
N ASP A 19 13.96 -9.01 3.75
CA ASP A 19 12.53 -9.34 3.82
C ASP A 19 11.65 -8.16 3.38
N TYR A 20 11.92 -6.97 3.89
CA TYR A 20 11.17 -5.74 3.59
C TYR A 20 11.18 -5.39 2.10
N PHE A 21 12.34 -5.49 1.45
CA PHE A 21 12.47 -5.29 0.00
C PHE A 21 12.19 -6.56 -0.82
N GLN A 22 11.83 -7.67 -0.18
CA GLN A 22 11.53 -8.96 -0.83
C GLN A 22 12.63 -9.41 -1.81
N LEU A 23 13.91 -9.31 -1.41
CA LEU A 23 15.05 -9.55 -2.30
C LEU A 23 15.19 -11.01 -2.76
N ASP A 24 14.55 -11.94 -2.05
CA ASP A 24 14.47 -13.37 -2.39
C ASP A 24 13.59 -13.62 -3.63
N THR A 25 12.73 -12.66 -3.98
CA THR A 25 11.88 -12.76 -5.18
C THR A 25 12.72 -12.43 -6.41
N PRO A 26 12.92 -13.39 -7.35
CA PRO A 26 13.76 -13.20 -8.52
C PRO A 26 13.07 -12.26 -9.52
N LEU A 27 13.51 -11.01 -9.55
CA LEU A 27 12.81 -9.95 -10.27
C LEU A 27 13.00 -10.04 -11.80
N GLY A 28 14.18 -10.44 -12.28
CA GLY A 28 14.48 -10.56 -13.72
C GLY A 28 13.49 -11.45 -14.46
N PRO A 29 13.33 -12.73 -14.05
CA PRO A 29 12.36 -13.64 -14.66
C PRO A 29 10.91 -13.13 -14.63
N LEU A 30 10.54 -12.37 -13.59
CA LEU A 30 9.22 -11.75 -13.52
C LEU A 30 9.05 -10.65 -14.57
N TYR A 31 10.04 -9.75 -14.70
CA TYR A 31 10.04 -8.73 -15.75
C TYR A 31 10.00 -9.34 -17.15
N ASP A 32 10.76 -10.42 -17.39
CA ASP A 32 10.75 -11.13 -18.67
C ASP A 32 9.37 -11.73 -18.97
N GLN A 33 8.76 -12.40 -17.98
CA GLN A 33 7.42 -12.96 -18.10
C GLN A 33 6.37 -11.88 -18.42
N TRP A 34 6.39 -10.77 -17.68
CA TRP A 34 5.43 -9.69 -17.87
C TRP A 34 5.61 -8.99 -19.22
N ALA A 35 6.86 -8.77 -19.66
CA ALA A 35 7.17 -8.19 -20.97
C ALA A 35 6.76 -9.11 -22.13
N GLN A 36 6.86 -10.43 -21.97
CA GLN A 36 6.36 -11.38 -22.96
C GLN A 36 4.82 -11.43 -23.02
N SER A 37 4.15 -11.11 -21.91
CA SER A 37 2.68 -11.18 -21.80
C SER A 37 1.97 -9.91 -22.26
N ASP A 38 2.66 -8.76 -22.27
CA ASP A 38 2.08 -7.44 -22.51
C ASP A 38 3.07 -6.46 -23.14
N GLU A 39 2.77 -5.95 -24.34
CA GLU A 39 3.64 -5.04 -25.08
C GLU A 39 3.82 -3.68 -24.37
N HIS A 40 2.74 -3.15 -23.77
CA HIS A 40 2.82 -1.90 -23.01
C HIS A 40 3.72 -2.05 -21.79
N PHE A 41 3.58 -3.17 -21.05
CA PHE A 41 4.52 -3.51 -19.99
C PHE A 41 5.95 -3.64 -20.51
N ALA A 42 6.18 -4.27 -21.67
CA ALA A 42 7.52 -4.44 -22.23
C ALA A 42 8.21 -3.09 -22.49
N GLU A 43 7.48 -2.06 -22.94
CA GLU A 43 8.00 -0.71 -23.09
C GLU A 43 8.30 -0.06 -21.73
N VAL A 44 7.33 -0.09 -20.81
CA VAL A 44 7.47 0.55 -19.50
C VAL A 44 8.56 -0.12 -18.65
N GLY A 45 8.62 -1.45 -18.63
CA GLY A 45 9.56 -2.24 -17.85
C GLY A 45 11.01 -2.02 -18.25
N LYS A 46 11.29 -1.66 -19.51
CA LYS A 46 12.63 -1.25 -19.98
C LYS A 46 13.07 0.09 -19.37
N ARG A 47 12.13 1.02 -19.16
CA ARG A 47 12.39 2.34 -18.57
C ARG A 47 12.50 2.28 -17.05
N LEU A 48 11.75 1.40 -16.40
CA LEU A 48 11.68 1.27 -14.94
C LEU A 48 12.07 -0.14 -14.46
N PRO A 49 13.34 -0.57 -14.65
CA PRO A 49 13.81 -1.83 -14.09
C PRO A 49 13.93 -1.72 -12.55
N GLY A 50 13.75 -2.83 -11.85
CA GLY A 50 14.09 -2.91 -10.42
C GLY A 50 12.99 -2.50 -9.44
N ILE A 51 11.79 -2.14 -9.90
CA ILE A 51 10.67 -1.82 -9.00
C ILE A 51 10.22 -3.09 -8.27
N ARG A 52 10.14 -3.00 -6.94
CA ARG A 52 9.70 -4.09 -6.05
C ARG A 52 8.54 -3.62 -5.19
N VAL A 53 7.65 -4.55 -4.88
CA VAL A 53 6.63 -4.34 -3.86
C VAL A 53 7.28 -4.53 -2.49
N LEU A 54 7.04 -3.59 -1.58
CA LEU A 54 7.53 -3.66 -0.21
C LEU A 54 6.69 -4.65 0.61
N ARG A 55 7.29 -5.28 1.61
CA ARG A 55 6.62 -6.07 2.64
C ARG A 55 6.56 -5.26 3.93
N GLN A 56 5.71 -4.24 3.94
CA GLN A 56 5.57 -3.32 5.08
C GLN A 56 4.95 -4.00 6.30
N GLU A 57 5.21 -3.45 7.48
CA GLU A 57 4.53 -3.87 8.70
C GLU A 57 3.01 -3.61 8.55
N PRO A 58 2.13 -4.59 8.85
CA PRO A 58 0.71 -4.47 8.51
C PRO A 58 -0.02 -3.26 9.08
N PHE A 59 0.29 -2.85 10.31
CA PHE A 59 -0.37 -1.71 10.93
C PHE A 59 0.12 -0.38 10.33
N GLU A 60 1.43 -0.24 10.14
CA GLU A 60 2.03 0.90 9.40
C GLU A 60 1.42 1.04 8.01
N CYS A 61 1.31 -0.07 7.27
CA CYS A 61 0.75 -0.11 5.93
C CYS A 61 -0.73 0.30 5.91
N LEU A 62 -1.53 -0.26 6.82
CA LEU A 62 -2.95 0.04 6.96
C LEU A 62 -3.20 1.53 7.19
N ILE A 63 -2.57 2.11 8.23
CA ILE A 63 -2.77 3.52 8.59
C ILE A 63 -2.28 4.44 7.46
N SER A 64 -1.16 4.10 6.83
CA SER A 64 -0.63 4.85 5.67
C SER A 64 -1.61 4.86 4.49
N PHE A 65 -2.26 3.73 4.18
CA PHE A 65 -3.22 3.68 3.07
C PHE A 65 -4.58 4.28 3.39
N ILE A 66 -5.04 4.29 4.66
CA ILE A 66 -6.21 5.09 5.07
C ILE A 66 -5.97 6.58 4.74
N CYS A 67 -4.75 7.07 4.96
CA CYS A 67 -4.35 8.44 4.63
C CYS A 67 -4.37 8.73 3.12
N SER A 68 -4.31 7.69 2.28
CA SER A 68 -4.28 7.82 0.81
C SER A 68 -5.65 8.05 0.16
N SER A 69 -6.74 7.79 0.88
CA SER A 69 -8.11 7.93 0.34
C SER A 69 -8.38 9.37 -0.12
N ASN A 70 -8.83 9.57 -1.38
CA ASN A 70 -9.12 10.90 -1.97
C ASN A 70 -8.01 11.94 -1.70
N ASN A 71 -6.75 11.56 -1.95
CA ASN A 71 -5.58 12.35 -1.60
C ASN A 71 -4.51 12.26 -2.69
N ASN A 72 -3.45 13.07 -2.61
CA ASN A 72 -2.32 13.03 -3.54
C ASN A 72 -1.02 12.63 -2.82
N ILE A 73 -0.09 12.05 -3.58
CA ILE A 73 1.16 11.49 -3.03
C ILE A 73 1.93 12.49 -2.16
N PRO A 74 2.19 13.75 -2.59
CA PRO A 74 2.90 14.72 -1.75
C PRO A 74 2.22 14.98 -0.41
N ARG A 75 0.90 15.16 -0.39
CA ARG A 75 0.15 15.40 0.85
C ARG A 75 0.14 14.17 1.75
N ILE A 76 0.01 12.97 1.20
CA ILE A 76 0.06 11.72 1.97
C ILE A 76 1.42 11.61 2.68
N SER A 77 2.52 11.81 1.94
CA SER A 77 3.86 11.76 2.52
C SER A 77 4.07 12.78 3.64
N GLN A 78 3.57 14.01 3.47
CA GLN A 78 3.62 15.04 4.51
C GLN A 78 2.78 14.68 5.74
N MET A 79 1.59 14.13 5.54
CA MET A 79 0.71 13.69 6.64
C MET A 79 1.38 12.60 7.48
N ILE A 80 1.94 11.57 6.82
CA ILE A 80 2.64 10.48 7.51
C ILE A 80 3.88 11.02 8.23
N ALA A 81 4.68 11.88 7.60
CA ALA A 81 5.87 12.48 8.22
C ALA A 81 5.52 13.26 9.50
N ARG A 82 4.50 14.13 9.46
CA ARG A 82 4.03 14.88 10.63
C ARG A 82 3.50 13.97 11.72
N MET A 83 2.79 12.91 11.36
CA MET A 83 2.27 11.94 12.31
C MET A 83 3.40 11.19 13.02
N CYS A 84 4.43 10.74 12.29
CA CYS A 84 5.62 10.16 12.91
C CYS A 84 6.29 11.16 13.85
N GLU A 85 6.50 12.41 13.44
CA GLU A 85 7.15 13.43 14.26
C GLU A 85 6.41 13.73 15.59
N HIS A 86 5.07 13.68 15.61
CA HIS A 86 4.28 14.05 16.79
C HIS A 86 3.86 12.86 17.67
N LEU A 87 3.70 11.67 17.09
CA LEU A 87 3.13 10.50 17.77
C LEU A 87 4.08 9.28 17.77
N GLY A 88 5.21 9.39 17.07
CA GLY A 88 6.24 8.36 16.96
C GLY A 88 7.30 8.44 18.05
N GLU A 89 7.92 7.31 18.33
CA GLU A 89 9.07 7.23 19.24
C GLU A 89 10.31 7.86 18.58
N VAL A 90 11.09 8.60 19.35
CA VAL A 90 12.33 9.24 18.87
C VAL A 90 13.41 8.18 18.68
N VAL A 91 14.08 8.19 17.52
CA VAL A 91 15.18 7.29 17.18
C VAL A 91 16.41 8.11 16.81
N HIS A 92 17.50 7.94 17.56
CA HIS A 92 18.79 8.57 17.23
C HIS A 92 19.69 7.60 16.48
N ALA A 93 20.17 7.99 15.30
CA ALA A 93 21.09 7.20 14.49
C ALA A 93 22.05 8.09 13.70
N GLU A 94 23.35 7.79 13.74
CA GLU A 94 24.38 8.51 12.97
C GLU A 94 24.33 10.04 13.17
N GLY A 95 24.10 10.50 14.40
CA GLY A 95 23.99 11.94 14.73
C GLY A 95 22.70 12.63 14.27
N HIS A 96 21.74 11.88 13.71
CA HIS A 96 20.45 12.40 13.26
C HIS A 96 19.31 11.89 14.14
N THR A 97 18.29 12.73 14.28
CA THR A 97 17.03 12.38 14.96
C THR A 97 15.99 11.99 13.92
N TYR A 98 15.42 10.81 14.11
CA TYR A 98 14.30 10.27 13.34
C TYR A 98 13.12 10.02 14.27
N TYR A 99 11.96 9.80 13.68
CA TYR A 99 10.74 9.43 14.41
C TYR A 99 10.16 8.17 13.79
N ASP A 100 9.94 7.16 14.62
CA ASP A 100 9.38 5.87 14.20
C ASP A 100 7.88 6.02 13.87
N PHE A 101 7.32 5.03 13.20
CA PHE A 101 5.87 4.98 13.00
C PHE A 101 5.16 4.84 14.36
N PRO A 102 4.07 5.58 14.63
CA PRO A 102 3.36 5.51 15.91
C PRO A 102 2.93 4.09 16.28
N THR A 103 2.98 3.79 17.57
CA THR A 103 2.44 2.53 18.09
C THR A 103 0.92 2.54 18.02
N ILE A 104 0.33 1.34 18.09
CA ILE A 104 -1.13 1.23 18.20
C ILE A 104 -1.65 1.90 19.46
N ASP A 105 -0.91 1.81 20.56
CA ASP A 105 -1.25 2.48 21.82
C ASP A 105 -1.24 4.01 21.67
N SER A 106 -0.25 4.58 20.97
CA SER A 106 -0.17 6.01 20.68
C SER A 106 -1.34 6.50 19.80
N LEU A 107 -1.74 5.69 18.82
CA LEU A 107 -2.87 6.00 17.93
C LEU A 107 -4.26 5.74 18.54
N THR A 108 -4.33 5.12 19.72
CA THR A 108 -5.59 4.82 20.41
C THR A 108 -5.80 5.62 21.69
N GLN A 109 -4.84 6.49 22.07
CA GLN A 109 -5.03 7.47 23.14
C GLN A 109 -6.23 8.38 22.83
N LEU A 110 -6.89 8.87 23.89
CA LEU A 110 -8.11 9.67 23.79
C LEU A 110 -7.92 10.93 22.92
N GLU A 111 -6.74 11.54 23.00
CA GLU A 111 -6.40 12.78 22.30
C GLU A 111 -5.92 12.54 20.85
N SER A 112 -5.68 11.29 20.44
CA SER A 112 -5.02 10.97 19.16
C SER A 112 -5.78 11.53 17.96
N GLU A 113 -7.11 11.40 17.94
CA GLU A 113 -7.92 11.97 16.84
C GLU A 113 -7.79 13.50 16.77
N VAL A 114 -7.79 14.19 17.92
CA VAL A 114 -7.65 15.65 18.00
C VAL A 114 -6.28 16.09 17.47
N VAL A 115 -5.22 15.38 17.87
CA VAL A 115 -3.86 15.62 17.35
C VAL A 115 -3.83 15.45 15.84
N LEU A 116 -4.35 14.35 15.30
CA LEU A 116 -4.39 14.11 13.85
C LEU A 116 -5.19 15.16 13.08
N ARG A 117 -6.30 15.66 13.66
CA ARG A 117 -7.07 16.78 13.07
C ARG A 117 -6.25 18.05 12.99
N ASN A 118 -5.53 18.40 14.06
CA ASN A 118 -4.63 19.55 14.10
C ASN A 118 -3.46 19.41 13.10
N LEU A 119 -3.03 18.18 12.81
CA LEU A 119 -2.02 17.89 11.79
C LEU A 119 -2.54 17.93 10.34
N GLY A 120 -3.85 18.17 10.14
CA GLY A 120 -4.45 18.35 8.81
C GLY A 120 -4.99 17.07 8.15
N PHE A 121 -5.26 16.02 8.95
CA PHE A 121 -5.84 14.76 8.44
C PHE A 121 -7.30 14.91 8.00
N GLY A 122 -8.01 15.92 8.53
CA GLY A 122 -9.43 16.15 8.26
C GLY A 122 -10.27 14.95 8.69
N TYR A 123 -11.21 14.51 7.85
CA TYR A 123 -12.06 13.36 8.15
C TYR A 123 -11.29 12.04 8.34
N ARG A 124 -10.04 11.94 7.85
CA ARG A 124 -9.21 10.73 7.98
C ARG A 124 -8.69 10.52 9.40
N ALA A 125 -8.65 11.57 10.22
CA ALA A 125 -8.25 11.45 11.62
C ALA A 125 -9.12 10.42 12.36
N ARG A 126 -10.45 10.53 12.18
CA ARG A 126 -11.43 9.59 12.74
C ARG A 126 -11.20 8.17 12.23
N PHE A 127 -10.98 7.99 10.92
CA PHE A 127 -10.73 6.66 10.35
C PHE A 127 -9.45 6.01 10.87
N VAL A 128 -8.37 6.79 11.06
CA VAL A 128 -7.12 6.30 11.65
C VAL A 128 -7.35 5.89 13.10
N ALA A 129 -7.95 6.74 13.93
CA ALA A 129 -8.18 6.47 15.34
C ALA A 129 -9.12 5.27 15.57
N GLU A 130 -10.26 5.22 14.88
CA GLU A 130 -11.21 4.11 15.00
C GLU A 130 -10.62 2.80 14.45
N SER A 131 -9.91 2.83 13.31
CA SER A 131 -9.24 1.62 12.80
C SER A 131 -8.17 1.13 13.75
N ALA A 132 -7.37 2.04 14.32
CA ALA A 132 -6.35 1.66 15.31
C ALA A 132 -6.99 1.01 16.54
N ARG A 133 -8.13 1.53 17.01
CA ARG A 133 -8.87 0.96 18.14
C ARG A 133 -9.41 -0.43 17.82
N LEU A 134 -10.04 -0.61 16.66
CA LEU A 134 -10.55 -1.93 16.26
C LEU A 134 -9.44 -2.96 16.07
N VAL A 135 -8.26 -2.55 15.57
CA VAL A 135 -7.09 -3.44 15.50
C VAL A 135 -6.59 -3.78 16.91
N LEU A 136 -6.61 -2.83 17.84
CA LEU A 136 -6.20 -3.06 19.23
C LEU A 136 -7.14 -4.06 19.92
N ASP A 137 -8.45 -3.86 19.79
CA ASP A 137 -9.48 -4.72 20.37
C ASP A 137 -9.43 -6.16 19.82
N ARG A 138 -9.06 -6.34 18.54
CA ARG A 138 -8.84 -7.65 17.91
C ARG A 138 -7.47 -8.25 18.21
N GLY A 139 -6.55 -7.46 18.75
CA GLY A 139 -5.13 -7.76 18.87
C GLY A 139 -4.37 -7.58 17.55
N ILE A 140 -3.16 -7.01 17.64
CA ILE A 140 -2.30 -6.74 16.47
C ILE A 140 -2.01 -7.98 15.61
N GLU A 141 -1.99 -9.16 16.24
CA GLU A 141 -1.77 -10.44 15.55
C GLU A 141 -2.90 -10.81 14.61
N TRP A 142 -4.14 -10.33 14.83
CA TRP A 142 -5.23 -10.51 13.87
C TRP A 142 -4.85 -9.92 12.50
N LEU A 143 -4.36 -8.69 12.48
CA LEU A 143 -3.99 -8.01 11.24
C LEU A 143 -2.82 -8.73 10.53
N ARG A 144 -1.84 -9.21 11.28
CA ARG A 144 -0.71 -10.00 10.76
C ARG A 144 -1.16 -11.36 10.21
N SER A 145 -2.12 -12.01 10.87
CA SER A 145 -2.64 -13.31 10.48
C SER A 145 -3.32 -13.31 9.10
N LEU A 146 -3.82 -12.17 8.64
CA LEU A 146 -4.43 -12.02 7.31
C LEU A 146 -3.46 -12.37 6.17
N ARG A 147 -2.14 -12.33 6.43
CA ARG A 147 -1.12 -12.83 5.51
C ARG A 147 -1.29 -14.32 5.20
N CYS A 148 -1.78 -15.12 6.15
CA CYS A 148 -1.99 -16.55 5.98
C CYS A 148 -3.38 -16.90 5.38
N CYS A 149 -4.28 -15.92 5.25
CA CYS A 149 -5.59 -16.12 4.64
C CYS A 149 -5.53 -16.10 3.10
N SER A 150 -6.64 -16.40 2.43
CA SER A 150 -6.79 -16.11 0.99
C SER A 150 -6.82 -14.60 0.74
N TYR A 151 -6.58 -14.17 -0.50
CA TYR A 151 -6.75 -12.77 -0.93
C TYR A 151 -8.17 -12.26 -0.58
N ASP A 152 -9.21 -13.00 -0.97
CA ASP A 152 -10.60 -12.59 -0.76
C ASP A 152 -10.93 -12.42 0.72
N THR A 153 -10.48 -13.34 1.58
CA THR A 153 -10.68 -13.23 3.02
C THR A 153 -9.93 -12.05 3.61
N ALA A 154 -8.65 -11.85 3.27
CA ALA A 154 -7.87 -10.73 3.77
C ALA A 154 -8.48 -9.38 3.36
N ASN A 155 -8.86 -9.25 2.08
CA ASN A 155 -9.48 -8.04 1.54
C ASN A 155 -10.83 -7.76 2.22
N ALA A 156 -11.68 -8.77 2.40
CA ALA A 156 -12.97 -8.63 3.06
C ALA A 156 -12.84 -8.23 4.54
N GLN A 157 -11.90 -8.83 5.27
CA GLN A 157 -11.63 -8.49 6.67
C GLN A 157 -11.11 -7.06 6.84
N LEU A 158 -10.23 -6.61 5.95
CA LEU A 158 -9.72 -5.24 5.96
C LEU A 158 -10.82 -4.21 5.72
N GLN A 159 -11.77 -4.48 4.81
CA GLN A 159 -12.89 -3.58 4.52
C GLN A 159 -13.89 -3.40 5.67
N LEU A 160 -13.78 -4.19 6.76
CA LEU A 160 -14.54 -3.97 7.98
C LEU A 160 -14.00 -2.78 8.81
N LEU A 161 -12.81 -2.27 8.49
CA LEU A 161 -12.17 -1.18 9.21
C LEU A 161 -12.58 0.20 8.63
N PRO A 162 -12.85 1.21 9.47
CA PRO A 162 -13.23 2.55 9.04
C PRO A 162 -12.24 3.19 8.08
N GLY A 163 -12.75 3.72 6.96
CA GLY A 163 -11.92 4.35 5.92
C GLY A 163 -11.22 3.35 4.98
N VAL A 164 -11.43 2.04 5.16
CA VAL A 164 -10.88 1.01 4.27
C VAL A 164 -11.91 0.58 3.23
N GLY A 165 -11.90 1.26 2.08
CA GLY A 165 -12.57 0.77 0.88
C GLY A 165 -11.73 -0.29 0.14
N ARG A 166 -12.30 -0.89 -0.91
CA ARG A 166 -11.64 -1.93 -1.72
C ARG A 166 -10.21 -1.57 -2.16
N LYS A 167 -9.97 -0.34 -2.64
CA LYS A 167 -8.62 0.13 -3.02
C LYS A 167 -7.63 0.11 -1.86
N VAL A 168 -8.03 0.61 -0.68
CA VAL A 168 -7.17 0.62 0.51
C VAL A 168 -6.87 -0.82 0.94
N ALA A 169 -7.88 -1.69 0.95
CA ALA A 169 -7.71 -3.10 1.25
C ALA A 169 -6.72 -3.78 0.28
N ASP A 170 -6.86 -3.54 -1.03
CA ASP A 170 -5.93 -4.08 -2.03
C ASP A 170 -4.50 -3.56 -1.84
N CYS A 171 -4.32 -2.28 -1.49
CA CYS A 171 -2.99 -1.74 -1.20
C CYS A 171 -2.32 -2.46 -0.03
N VAL A 172 -3.05 -2.71 1.07
CA VAL A 172 -2.54 -3.43 2.24
C VAL A 172 -2.29 -4.91 1.92
N CYS A 173 -3.19 -5.54 1.16
CA CYS A 173 -3.01 -6.90 0.66
C CYS A 173 -1.70 -7.04 -0.14
N LEU A 174 -1.46 -6.13 -1.09
CA LEU A 174 -0.29 -6.16 -1.96
C LEU A 174 1.01 -5.82 -1.22
N MET A 175 1.02 -4.72 -0.46
CA MET A 175 2.26 -4.12 0.09
C MET A 175 2.57 -4.52 1.53
N SER A 176 1.84 -5.50 2.09
CA SER A 176 2.08 -5.98 3.44
C SER A 176 1.67 -7.43 3.71
N LEU A 177 0.55 -7.90 3.12
CA LEU A 177 -0.01 -9.22 3.42
C LEU A 177 0.32 -10.30 2.40
N ASP A 178 1.38 -10.10 1.60
CA ASP A 178 1.91 -11.04 0.61
C ASP A 178 0.88 -11.54 -0.42
N LYS A 179 -0.08 -10.68 -0.80
CA LYS A 179 -1.05 -10.97 -1.88
C LYS A 179 -0.52 -10.37 -3.19
N GLY A 180 0.43 -11.07 -3.80
CA GLY A 180 1.14 -10.62 -5.02
C GLY A 180 0.24 -10.32 -6.22
N ASP A 181 -1.01 -10.79 -6.20
CA ASP A 181 -2.04 -10.65 -7.22
C ASP A 181 -3.16 -9.64 -6.84
N ALA A 182 -3.05 -8.96 -5.70
CA ALA A 182 -3.95 -7.86 -5.34
C ALA A 182 -3.68 -6.63 -6.23
N ILE A 183 -4.76 -6.01 -6.75
CA ILE A 183 -4.70 -4.92 -7.73
C ILE A 183 -5.41 -3.69 -7.17
N PRO A 184 -4.69 -2.74 -6.54
CA PRO A 184 -5.30 -1.50 -6.08
C PRO A 184 -5.62 -0.58 -7.27
N VAL A 185 -6.90 -0.45 -7.60
CA VAL A 185 -7.32 0.43 -8.72
C VAL A 185 -7.61 1.83 -8.18
N ASP A 186 -6.70 2.76 -8.43
CA ASP A 186 -6.91 4.18 -8.21
C ASP A 186 -7.17 4.93 -9.52
N THR A 187 -7.15 6.26 -9.47
CA THR A 187 -7.38 7.10 -10.65
C THR A 187 -6.32 6.91 -11.73
N HIS A 188 -5.06 6.66 -11.39
CA HIS A 188 -3.98 6.46 -12.36
C HIS A 188 -4.12 5.10 -13.04
N VAL A 189 -4.30 4.04 -12.24
CA VAL A 189 -4.52 2.68 -12.76
C VAL A 189 -5.77 2.62 -13.62
N TRP A 190 -6.80 3.38 -13.23
CA TRP A 190 -8.00 3.51 -14.02
C TRP A 190 -7.76 4.15 -15.39
N GLN A 191 -6.95 5.23 -15.47
CA GLN A 191 -6.58 5.82 -16.76
C GLN A 191 -5.73 4.86 -17.60
N ILE A 192 -4.69 4.25 -17.02
CA ILE A 192 -3.83 3.26 -17.71
C ILE A 192 -4.71 2.16 -18.33
N THR A 193 -5.67 1.64 -17.57
CA THR A 193 -6.56 0.58 -18.04
C THR A 193 -7.41 1.06 -19.23
N LYS A 194 -8.03 2.24 -19.16
CA LYS A 194 -8.83 2.79 -20.26
C LYS A 194 -8.01 3.11 -21.51
N GLU A 195 -6.76 3.50 -21.34
CA GLU A 195 -5.88 3.91 -22.43
C GLU A 195 -5.29 2.72 -23.17
N HIS A 196 -4.76 1.73 -22.42
CA HIS A 196 -3.94 0.66 -22.97
C HIS A 196 -4.62 -0.71 -23.04
N TYR A 197 -5.66 -0.96 -22.26
CA TYR A 197 -6.16 -2.34 -22.05
C TYR A 197 -7.65 -2.53 -22.33
N MET A 198 -8.49 -1.57 -21.94
CA MET A 198 -9.96 -1.65 -21.98
C MET A 198 -10.55 -0.34 -22.51
N PRO A 199 -10.37 -0.03 -23.81
CA PRO A 199 -10.88 1.22 -24.41
C PRO A 199 -12.41 1.37 -24.32
N GLU A 200 -13.16 0.27 -24.20
CA GLU A 200 -14.61 0.26 -23.96
C GLU A 200 -15.01 0.92 -22.63
N LEU A 201 -14.06 1.12 -21.73
CA LEU A 201 -14.27 1.80 -20.45
C LEU A 201 -14.06 3.31 -20.53
N ARG A 202 -13.66 3.87 -21.68
CA ARG A 202 -13.44 5.31 -21.87
C ARG A 202 -14.68 6.16 -21.60
N ASP A 203 -15.86 5.65 -21.94
CA ASP A 203 -17.14 6.34 -21.71
C ASP A 203 -17.67 6.21 -20.27
N LYS A 204 -17.05 5.36 -19.44
CA LYS A 204 -17.44 5.19 -18.03
C LYS A 204 -16.89 6.33 -17.17
N GLN A 205 -17.80 7.14 -16.63
CA GLN A 205 -17.46 8.25 -15.74
C GLN A 205 -17.03 7.82 -14.34
N HIS A 206 -17.50 6.67 -13.87
CA HIS A 206 -17.29 6.20 -12.49
C HIS A 206 -16.79 4.77 -12.45
N LEU A 207 -15.89 4.51 -11.49
CA LEU A 207 -15.38 3.18 -11.19
C LEU A 207 -16.38 2.42 -10.31
N SER A 208 -17.32 1.72 -10.95
CA SER A 208 -18.28 0.86 -10.24
C SER A 208 -17.59 -0.40 -9.65
N PRO A 209 -18.18 -1.06 -8.64
CA PRO A 209 -17.61 -2.30 -8.08
C PRO A 209 -17.37 -3.41 -9.11
N THR A 210 -18.27 -3.56 -10.08
CA THR A 210 -18.14 -4.55 -11.17
C THR A 210 -16.95 -4.22 -12.07
N VAL A 211 -16.80 -2.94 -12.43
CA VAL A 211 -15.69 -2.47 -13.27
C VAL A 211 -14.36 -2.58 -12.52
N TYR A 212 -14.33 -2.24 -11.22
CA TYR A 212 -13.16 -2.46 -10.38
C TYR A 212 -12.73 -3.93 -10.40
N LYS A 213 -13.70 -4.85 -10.23
CA LYS A 213 -13.43 -6.29 -10.26
C LYS A 213 -12.89 -6.73 -11.62
N SER A 214 -13.48 -6.28 -12.73
CA SER A 214 -13.03 -6.69 -14.08
C SER A 214 -11.61 -6.22 -14.39
N ILE A 215 -11.21 -5.04 -13.94
CA ILE A 215 -9.82 -4.56 -14.04
C ILE A 215 -8.89 -5.49 -13.26
N GLY A 216 -9.21 -5.78 -11.99
CA GLY A 216 -8.41 -6.68 -11.18
C GLY A 216 -8.26 -8.07 -11.81
N ASP A 217 -9.36 -8.64 -12.31
CA ASP A 217 -9.37 -9.93 -13.00
C ASP A 217 -8.51 -9.91 -14.28
N PHE A 218 -8.53 -8.81 -15.04
CA PHE A 218 -7.68 -8.64 -16.21
C PHE A 218 -6.21 -8.64 -15.86
N TYR A 219 -5.78 -7.84 -14.88
CA TYR A 219 -4.37 -7.79 -14.48
C TYR A 219 -3.91 -9.15 -13.96
N ARG A 220 -4.72 -9.85 -13.15
CA ARG A 220 -4.41 -11.21 -12.66
C ARG A 220 -4.28 -12.22 -13.79
N LYS A 221 -5.19 -12.19 -14.77
CA LYS A 221 -5.14 -13.07 -15.95
C LYS A 221 -3.90 -12.78 -16.81
N ARG A 222 -3.53 -11.50 -16.96
CA ARG A 222 -2.43 -11.06 -17.82
C ARG A 222 -1.05 -11.35 -17.21
N PHE A 223 -0.87 -11.04 -15.92
CA PHE A 223 0.45 -11.03 -15.27
C PHE A 223 0.64 -12.14 -14.22
N GLY A 224 -0.40 -12.92 -13.95
CA GLY A 224 -0.35 -14.11 -13.09
C GLY A 224 -0.17 -13.79 -11.61
N ARG A 225 0.56 -14.66 -10.90
CA ARG A 225 0.70 -14.66 -9.43
C ARG A 225 1.25 -13.35 -8.85
N TYR A 226 2.07 -12.62 -9.61
CA TYR A 226 2.65 -11.35 -9.20
C TYR A 226 2.05 -10.16 -9.96
N ALA A 227 0.78 -10.26 -10.38
CA ALA A 227 0.13 -9.21 -11.16
C ALA A 227 0.12 -7.84 -10.48
N GLY A 228 0.02 -7.79 -9.15
CA GLY A 228 0.13 -6.55 -8.39
C GLY A 228 1.50 -5.88 -8.50
N TRP A 229 2.56 -6.67 -8.70
CA TRP A 229 3.92 -6.13 -8.92
C TRP A 229 4.07 -5.55 -10.32
N ALA A 230 3.60 -6.26 -11.36
CA ALA A 230 3.57 -5.72 -12.72
C ALA A 230 2.75 -4.43 -12.78
N HIS A 231 1.58 -4.45 -12.15
CA HIS A 231 0.74 -3.28 -11.92
C HIS A 231 1.52 -2.12 -11.26
N SER A 232 2.32 -2.39 -10.23
CA SER A 232 3.12 -1.36 -9.56
C SER A 232 4.14 -0.70 -10.48
N VAL A 233 4.74 -1.44 -11.42
CA VAL A 233 5.65 -0.85 -12.43
C VAL A 233 4.90 0.12 -13.36
N LEU A 234 3.73 -0.29 -13.85
CA LEU A 234 2.88 0.55 -14.71
C LEU A 234 2.38 1.79 -13.97
N PHE A 235 1.94 1.62 -12.73
CA PHE A 235 1.57 2.72 -11.84
C PHE A 235 2.73 3.69 -11.62
N SER A 236 3.92 3.17 -11.31
CA SER A 236 5.12 3.99 -11.12
C SER A 236 5.41 4.86 -12.35
N ASN A 237 5.30 4.31 -13.56
CA ASN A 237 5.45 5.08 -14.80
C ASN A 237 4.44 6.22 -14.90
N ALA A 238 3.15 5.95 -14.66
CA ALA A 238 2.12 6.98 -14.75
C ALA A 238 2.33 8.13 -13.75
N VAL A 239 2.72 7.83 -12.51
CA VAL A 239 2.94 8.88 -11.49
C VAL A 239 4.26 9.64 -11.66
N THR A 240 5.27 9.05 -12.32
CA THR A 240 6.52 9.75 -12.63
C THR A 240 6.45 10.57 -13.91
N SER A 241 5.71 10.11 -14.92
CA SER A 241 5.53 10.82 -16.19
C SER A 241 4.53 11.99 -16.11
N SER A 242 3.77 12.09 -15.02
CA SER A 242 2.85 13.20 -14.76
C SER A 242 3.52 14.42 -14.10
N LYS A 243 4.84 14.40 -13.88
CA LYS A 243 5.63 15.52 -13.34
C LYS A 243 6.36 16.24 -14.46
#